data_AF-A0A6P7FPI2-F1
#
_entry.id   AF-A0A6P7FPI2-F1
#
_cell.length_a   1.000
_cell.length_b   1.000
_cell.length_c   1.000
_cell.angle_alpha   90.00
_cell.angle_beta   90.00
_cell.angle_gamma   90.00
#
_symmetry.space_group_name_H-M   'P 1'
#
loop_
_entity.id
_entity.type
_entity.pdbx_description
1 polymer ?
#
loop_
_entity_poly.entity_id
_entity_poly.type
_entity_poly.pdbx_seq_one_letter_code
_entity_poly.pdbx_strand_id
1 'polypeptide(L)'
;MKAVVIFSLFIAATMASYGHGGGSYGEGLYEGDEQYGESNYGRGEQYGERHYGRGESHGEGHYGGRHHGSHGRGHYFKNFVLASREKSLLHRLHSQCQEESSCELEYIQDPFRYEDYEPLGDYMLCLAKGYGFMGRHGQLNMENLRYKLGMICGEEDPEYYIKTCAVPGEYPVNTAFGLWRCLDNHGFHFLKECL
;
A
#
# COMPACT_ATOMS: atom_id res chain seq x y z
N MET A 1 -27.83 55.87 34.29
CA MET A 1 -28.05 55.31 35.64
C MET A 1 -28.93 54.08 35.50
N LYS A 2 -28.54 52.97 36.18
CA LYS A 2 -29.25 51.67 36.39
C LYS A 2 -29.37 50.78 35.13
N ALA A 3 -28.56 49.74 34.88
CA ALA A 3 -28.29 48.48 35.60
C ALA A 3 -29.52 47.55 35.74
N VAL A 4 -29.45 46.34 35.17
CA VAL A 4 -29.55 45.02 35.87
C VAL A 4 -29.64 43.87 34.84
N VAL A 5 -28.87 42.82 35.12
CA VAL A 5 -28.65 41.53 34.46
C VAL A 5 -29.83 40.56 34.69
N ILE A 6 -30.19 39.71 33.72
CA ILE A 6 -30.83 38.41 34.00
C ILE A 6 -30.20 37.32 33.13
N PHE A 7 -29.46 36.44 33.80
CA PHE A 7 -29.01 35.12 33.37
C PHE A 7 -30.01 34.09 33.93
N SER A 8 -30.59 33.24 33.08
CA SER A 8 -31.33 32.03 33.49
C SER A 8 -31.11 30.96 32.41
N LEU A 9 -30.18 30.01 32.55
CA LEU A 9 -30.30 28.71 33.24
C LEU A 9 -31.60 27.96 32.91
N PHE A 10 -31.51 26.98 32.00
CA PHE A 10 -32.45 25.87 31.92
C PHE A 10 -31.70 24.56 32.22
N ILE A 11 -32.01 23.99 33.39
CA ILE A 11 -31.70 22.62 33.81
C ILE A 11 -33.04 21.89 33.96
N ALA A 12 -33.16 20.70 33.35
CA ALA A 12 -33.96 19.54 33.79
C ALA A 12 -33.72 18.44 32.73
N ALA A 13 -33.07 17.29 32.96
CA ALA A 13 -33.10 16.29 34.03
C ALA A 13 -34.47 15.63 34.23
N THR A 14 -34.66 14.45 33.62
CA THR A 14 -35.66 13.48 34.06
C THR A 14 -35.07 12.07 33.98
N MET A 15 -34.73 11.52 35.15
CA MET A 15 -34.53 10.09 35.39
C MET A 15 -35.74 9.56 36.19
N ALA A 16 -36.26 8.39 35.81
CA ALA A 16 -36.98 7.43 36.66
C ALA A 16 -37.15 6.15 35.81
N SER A 17 -36.76 4.91 36.12
CA SER A 17 -36.56 4.08 37.33
C SER A 17 -37.60 2.95 37.40
N TYR A 18 -37.12 1.76 37.83
CA TYR A 18 -37.81 0.53 38.30
C TYR A 18 -38.14 -0.54 37.24
N GLY A 19 -37.90 -1.85 37.44
CA GLY A 19 -37.49 -2.68 38.60
C GLY A 19 -36.98 -4.06 38.09
N HIS A 20 -36.11 -4.82 38.77
CA HIS A 20 -36.20 -5.59 40.04
C HIS A 20 -36.39 -7.12 39.79
N GLY A 21 -35.43 -7.93 40.29
CA GLY A 21 -35.47 -9.40 40.41
C GLY A 21 -34.24 -10.05 39.76
N GLY A 22 -33.42 -10.91 40.35
CA GLY A 22 -33.46 -11.69 41.59
C GLY A 22 -32.90 -13.11 41.30
N GLY A 23 -31.94 -13.60 42.10
CA GLY A 23 -31.39 -14.99 42.07
C GLY A 23 -30.04 -15.11 41.33
N SER A 24 -28.87 -15.53 41.86
CA SER A 24 -28.41 -16.48 42.89
C SER A 24 -27.87 -17.81 42.30
N TYR A 25 -26.57 -18.04 42.56
CA TYR A 25 -25.69 -19.23 42.47
C TYR A 25 -25.55 -20.04 41.16
N GLY A 26 -24.29 -20.41 40.85
CA GLY A 26 -23.92 -21.47 39.92
C GLY A 26 -22.46 -21.40 39.46
N GLU A 27 -21.58 -22.13 40.14
CA GLU A 27 -20.24 -22.51 39.65
C GLU A 27 -20.35 -23.28 38.32
N GLY A 28 -19.34 -23.11 37.45
CA GLY A 28 -19.20 -23.86 36.21
C GLY A 28 -17.84 -23.64 35.57
N LEU A 29 -16.85 -24.42 36.01
CA LEU A 29 -15.64 -24.74 35.25
C LEU A 29 -16.04 -25.43 33.95
N TYR A 30 -15.60 -24.92 32.79
CA TYR A 30 -15.39 -25.73 31.60
C TYR A 30 -14.17 -25.21 30.83
N GLU A 31 -13.14 -26.06 30.81
CA GLU A 31 -12.10 -26.13 29.78
C GLU A 31 -12.74 -26.27 28.40
N GLY A 32 -12.06 -25.74 27.39
CA GLY A 32 -12.43 -25.82 25.99
C GLY A 32 -11.19 -25.67 25.13
N ASP A 33 -10.42 -26.76 25.09
CA ASP A 33 -9.38 -27.04 24.11
C ASP A 33 -9.94 -27.19 22.68
N GLU A 34 -8.99 -27.17 21.72
CA GLU A 34 -9.12 -27.67 20.34
C GLU A 34 -9.93 -26.80 19.35
N GLN A 35 -9.58 -26.65 18.07
CA GLN A 35 -8.85 -27.57 17.21
C GLN A 35 -8.31 -26.80 15.99
N TYR A 36 -7.02 -27.01 15.69
CA TYR A 36 -6.44 -26.64 14.42
C TYR A 36 -7.06 -27.48 13.31
N GLY A 37 -7.71 -26.84 12.35
CA GLY A 37 -8.21 -27.49 11.14
C GLY A 37 -7.06 -27.85 10.21
N GLU A 38 -6.52 -29.06 10.35
CA GLU A 38 -5.93 -29.79 9.24
C GLU A 38 -7.02 -30.08 8.20
N SER A 39 -6.72 -29.83 6.92
CA SER A 39 -7.44 -30.42 5.80
C SER A 39 -6.41 -30.85 4.78
N ASN A 40 -6.26 -32.16 4.70
CA ASN A 40 -5.26 -32.88 3.94
C ASN A 40 -5.99 -33.68 2.85
N TYR A 41 -5.39 -33.71 1.66
CA TYR A 41 -5.66 -34.57 0.50
C TYR A 41 -6.86 -34.31 -0.42
N GLY A 42 -6.53 -33.91 -1.66
CA GLY A 42 -6.52 -34.92 -2.73
C GLY A 42 -7.01 -34.45 -4.11
N ARG A 43 -6.32 -34.99 -5.14
CA ARG A 43 -6.73 -35.08 -6.57
C ARG A 43 -6.47 -33.80 -7.37
N GLY A 44 -5.45 -33.69 -8.23
CA GLY A 44 -4.95 -34.67 -9.18
C GLY A 44 -5.39 -34.21 -10.57
N GLU A 45 -4.69 -33.22 -11.14
CA GLU A 45 -4.88 -32.83 -12.53
C GLU A 45 -3.56 -32.98 -13.29
N GLN A 46 -3.68 -33.81 -14.32
CA GLN A 46 -2.66 -34.28 -15.23
C GLN A 46 -2.52 -33.22 -16.33
N TYR A 47 -1.47 -32.41 -16.32
CA TYR A 47 -1.18 -31.50 -17.44
C TYR A 47 -0.22 -32.22 -18.38
N GLY A 48 -0.73 -32.55 -19.56
CA GLY A 48 -0.02 -33.27 -20.60
C GLY A 48 1.20 -32.51 -21.14
N GLU A 49 2.21 -33.31 -21.48
CA GLU A 49 3.38 -32.96 -22.27
C GLU A 49 2.98 -32.22 -23.55
N ARG A 50 3.64 -31.09 -23.84
CA ARG A 50 3.74 -30.56 -25.20
C ARG A 50 5.19 -30.53 -25.63
N HIS A 51 5.39 -31.21 -26.74
CA HIS A 51 6.65 -31.47 -27.41
C HIS A 51 7.32 -30.19 -27.95
N TYR A 52 8.65 -30.22 -27.89
CA TYR A 52 9.58 -29.26 -28.47
C TYR A 52 9.45 -29.21 -30.00
N GLY A 53 9.11 -28.04 -30.53
CA GLY A 53 9.18 -27.72 -31.95
C GLY A 53 10.35 -26.80 -32.25
N ARG A 54 11.42 -27.40 -32.78
CA ARG A 54 12.62 -26.77 -33.34
C ARG A 54 12.27 -26.07 -34.65
N GLY A 55 12.56 -24.77 -34.75
CA GLY A 55 12.53 -24.00 -36.00
C GLY A 55 13.72 -23.06 -36.03
N GLU A 56 14.72 -23.38 -36.84
CA GLU A 56 15.92 -22.58 -37.07
C GLU A 56 15.67 -21.50 -38.15
N SER A 57 16.30 -20.34 -37.91
CA SER A 57 17.00 -19.47 -38.89
C SER A 57 16.22 -18.52 -39.83
N HIS A 58 16.48 -17.22 -39.64
CA HIS A 58 17.09 -16.25 -40.58
C HIS A 58 16.55 -14.83 -40.37
N GLY A 59 17.45 -13.86 -40.18
CA GLY A 59 17.10 -12.45 -40.11
C GLY A 59 18.25 -11.59 -39.57
N GLU A 60 19.29 -11.41 -40.39
CA GLU A 60 20.33 -10.40 -40.20
C GLU A 60 19.72 -8.98 -40.15
N GLY A 61 20.25 -8.16 -39.26
CA GLY A 61 19.85 -6.75 -39.11
C GLY A 61 20.89 -5.98 -38.30
N HIS A 62 22.04 -5.73 -38.93
CA HIS A 62 23.04 -4.78 -38.44
C HIS A 62 22.47 -3.35 -38.37
N TYR A 63 22.43 -2.76 -37.18
CA TYR A 63 22.62 -1.32 -37.01
C TYR A 63 23.51 -1.05 -35.80
N GLY A 64 24.74 -0.62 -36.09
CA GLY A 64 25.64 -0.06 -35.11
C GLY A 64 25.13 1.30 -34.63
N GLY A 65 25.16 1.51 -33.32
CA GLY A 65 24.73 2.74 -32.66
C GLY A 65 25.51 2.97 -31.38
N ARG A 66 26.73 3.49 -31.55
CA ARG A 66 27.46 4.41 -30.65
C ARG A 66 27.29 4.18 -29.12
N HIS A 67 28.24 3.43 -28.55
CA HIS A 67 28.49 3.39 -27.12
C HIS A 67 28.93 4.77 -26.59
N HIS A 68 28.04 5.46 -25.88
CA HIS A 68 28.39 6.56 -25.00
C HIS A 68 27.93 6.22 -23.57
N GLY A 69 28.87 6.27 -22.63
CA GLY A 69 28.59 6.48 -21.21
C GLY A 69 28.07 5.25 -20.44
N SER A 70 29.01 4.50 -19.87
CA SER A 70 28.74 3.56 -18.77
C SER A 70 28.29 4.33 -17.51
N HIS A 71 27.01 4.68 -17.43
CA HIS A 71 26.33 4.92 -16.15
C HIS A 71 25.75 3.58 -15.69
N GLY A 72 26.02 3.22 -14.43
CA GLY A 72 25.85 1.87 -13.90
C GLY A 72 24.53 1.21 -14.30
N ARG A 73 24.59 -0.08 -14.64
CA ARG A 73 23.41 -0.92 -14.86
C ARG A 73 22.55 -0.84 -13.61
N GLY A 74 21.53 0.03 -13.60
CA GLY A 74 20.55 0.08 -12.54
C GLY A 74 19.89 -1.29 -12.44
N HIS A 75 19.82 -1.84 -11.24
CA HIS A 75 19.03 -3.04 -10.99
C HIS A 75 17.57 -2.66 -11.25
N TYR A 76 17.03 -3.15 -12.36
CA TYR A 76 15.66 -2.87 -12.80
C TYR A 76 14.85 -4.14 -12.69
N PHE A 77 13.83 -4.11 -11.85
CA PHE A 77 12.93 -5.23 -11.63
C PHE A 77 11.98 -5.36 -12.82
N LYS A 78 12.11 -6.46 -13.58
CA LYS A 78 11.40 -6.63 -14.87
C LYS A 78 10.00 -7.24 -14.74
N ASN A 79 9.70 -7.90 -13.62
CA ASN A 79 8.51 -8.74 -13.47
C ASN A 79 7.63 -8.27 -12.31
N PHE A 80 7.34 -6.96 -12.27
CA PHE A 80 6.43 -6.41 -11.27
C PHE A 80 5.02 -6.97 -11.47
N VAL A 81 4.58 -7.80 -10.52
CA VAL A 81 3.22 -8.35 -10.46
C VAL A 81 2.73 -8.26 -9.03
N LEU A 82 1.59 -7.60 -8.84
CA LEU A 82 0.92 -7.55 -7.55
C LEU A 82 -0.12 -8.67 -7.44
N ALA A 83 -0.15 -9.31 -6.28
CA ALA A 83 -1.24 -10.23 -5.93
C ALA A 83 -2.59 -9.50 -5.96
N SER A 84 -3.67 -10.18 -6.37
CA SER A 84 -4.99 -9.56 -6.56
C SER A 84 -5.48 -8.79 -5.32
N ARG A 85 -5.20 -9.31 -4.11
CA ARG A 85 -5.57 -8.63 -2.85
C ARG A 85 -4.86 -7.29 -2.68
N GLU A 86 -3.58 -7.23 -3.05
CA GLU A 86 -2.77 -6.00 -2.98
C GLU A 86 -3.22 -4.99 -4.04
N LYS A 87 -3.52 -5.46 -5.25
CA LYS A 87 -4.07 -4.62 -6.31
C LYS A 87 -5.43 -4.01 -5.91
N SER A 88 -6.34 -4.81 -5.35
CA SER A 88 -7.62 -4.31 -4.85
C SER A 88 -7.48 -3.31 -3.69
N LEU A 89 -6.49 -3.50 -2.81
CA LEU A 89 -6.16 -2.53 -1.77
C LEU A 89 -5.69 -1.21 -2.38
N LEU A 90 -4.77 -1.25 -3.34
CA LEU A 90 -4.26 -0.05 -4.02
C LEU A 90 -5.35 0.70 -4.76
N HIS A 91 -6.23 0.03 -5.51
CA HIS A 91 -7.35 0.72 -6.18
C HIS A 91 -8.28 1.44 -5.20
N ARG A 92 -8.61 0.81 -4.06
CA ARG A 92 -9.43 1.47 -3.04
C ARG A 92 -8.72 2.69 -2.46
N LEU A 93 -7.43 2.57 -2.13
CA LEU A 93 -6.64 3.68 -1.61
C LEU A 93 -6.47 4.80 -2.64
N HIS A 94 -6.32 4.45 -3.92
CA HIS A 94 -6.26 5.42 -5.02
C HIS A 94 -7.50 6.30 -5.04
N SER A 95 -8.70 5.71 -5.04
CA SER A 95 -9.95 6.48 -5.05
C SER A 95 -10.09 7.36 -3.81
N GLN A 96 -9.77 6.83 -2.62
CA GLN A 96 -9.85 7.58 -1.36
C GLN A 96 -8.87 8.76 -1.33
N CYS A 97 -7.60 8.50 -1.66
CA CYS A 97 -6.57 9.53 -1.64
C CYS A 97 -6.78 10.58 -2.73
N GLN A 98 -7.35 10.20 -3.88
CA GLN A 98 -7.70 11.15 -4.93
C GLN A 98 -8.78 12.13 -4.44
N GLU A 99 -9.82 11.61 -3.78
CA GLU A 99 -10.89 12.42 -3.20
C GLU A 99 -10.36 13.33 -2.08
N GLU A 100 -9.58 12.79 -1.14
CA GLU A 100 -9.05 13.55 0.00
C GLU A 100 -8.10 14.67 -0.41
N SER A 101 -7.25 14.43 -1.41
CA SER A 101 -6.28 15.41 -1.92
C SER A 101 -6.87 16.38 -2.95
N SER A 102 -8.05 16.08 -3.48
CA SER A 102 -8.61 16.76 -4.66
C SER A 102 -7.66 16.75 -5.88
N CYS A 103 -6.78 15.73 -5.98
CA CYS A 103 -5.83 15.62 -7.08
C CYS A 103 -6.54 15.17 -8.37
N GLU A 104 -6.39 15.94 -9.44
CA GLU A 104 -6.98 15.57 -10.73
C GLU A 104 -6.21 14.42 -11.39
N LEU A 105 -6.93 13.63 -12.19
CA LEU A 105 -6.40 12.41 -12.82
C LEU A 105 -5.19 12.69 -13.73
N GLU A 106 -5.16 13.84 -14.40
CA GLU A 106 -4.07 14.21 -15.31
C GLU A 106 -2.70 14.29 -14.61
N TYR A 107 -2.67 14.70 -13.34
CA TYR A 107 -1.44 14.78 -12.55
C TYR A 107 -1.03 13.41 -12.01
N ILE A 108 -1.97 12.50 -11.80
CA ILE A 108 -1.70 11.14 -11.30
C ILE A 108 -1.15 10.24 -12.41
N GLN A 109 -1.51 10.49 -13.66
CA GLN A 109 -1.04 9.69 -14.81
C GLN A 109 0.47 9.84 -15.10
N ASP A 110 1.03 11.01 -14.83
CA ASP A 110 2.47 11.30 -14.98
C ASP A 110 2.98 12.10 -13.78
N PRO A 111 3.03 11.48 -12.59
CA PRO A 111 3.19 12.21 -11.34
C PRO A 111 4.55 12.88 -11.23
N PHE A 112 5.59 12.26 -11.80
CA PHE A 112 6.97 12.77 -11.71
C PHE A 112 7.23 13.98 -12.62
N ARG A 113 6.27 14.37 -13.46
CA ARG A 113 6.32 15.61 -14.22
C ARG A 113 5.82 16.82 -13.42
N TYR A 114 5.02 16.60 -12.38
CA TYR A 114 4.29 17.64 -11.65
C TYR A 114 4.63 17.65 -10.16
N GLU A 115 5.93 17.51 -9.84
CA GLU A 115 6.41 17.31 -8.47
C GLU A 115 6.05 18.45 -7.51
N ASP A 116 5.89 19.67 -8.05
CA ASP A 116 5.54 20.87 -7.30
C ASP A 116 4.02 21.10 -7.17
N TYR A 117 3.19 20.24 -7.76
CA TYR A 117 1.73 20.34 -7.66
C TYR A 117 1.26 19.81 -6.30
N GLU A 118 0.86 20.72 -5.41
CA GLU A 118 0.56 20.41 -4.00
C GLU A 118 -0.48 19.27 -3.81
N PRO A 119 -1.63 19.24 -4.53
CA PRO A 119 -2.56 18.11 -4.43
C PRO A 119 -1.95 16.76 -4.77
N LEU A 120 -0.98 16.70 -5.70
CA LEU A 120 -0.28 15.46 -6.01
C LEU A 120 0.65 15.04 -4.86
N GLY A 121 1.30 15.98 -4.20
CA GLY A 121 2.10 15.71 -3.00
C GLY A 121 1.25 15.08 -1.89
N ASP A 122 0.07 15.64 -1.63
CA ASP A 122 -0.89 15.13 -0.64
C ASP A 122 -1.43 13.75 -1.02
N TYR A 123 -1.76 13.56 -2.30
CA TYR A 123 -2.16 12.26 -2.85
C TYR A 123 -1.09 11.18 -2.60
N MET A 124 0.17 11.47 -2.93
CA MET A 124 1.29 10.54 -2.79
C MET A 124 1.57 10.18 -1.33
N LEU A 125 1.45 11.17 -0.43
CA LEU A 125 1.58 10.96 1.01
C LEU A 125 0.42 10.12 1.57
N CYS A 126 -0.82 10.41 1.16
CA CYS A 126 -1.99 9.63 1.53
C CYS A 126 -1.81 8.17 1.11
N LEU A 127 -1.43 7.91 -0.14
CA LEU A 127 -1.18 6.56 -0.64
C LEU A 127 -0.09 5.85 0.15
N ALA A 128 1.04 6.51 0.40
CA ALA A 128 2.16 5.91 1.14
C ALA A 128 1.76 5.52 2.58
N LYS A 129 0.95 6.37 3.24
CA LYS A 129 0.41 6.07 4.58
C LYS A 129 -0.64 4.96 4.53
N GLY A 130 -1.58 5.03 3.60
CA GLY A 130 -2.69 4.08 3.48
C GLY A 130 -2.22 2.68 3.07
N TYR A 131 -1.23 2.60 2.19
CA TYR A 131 -0.59 1.33 1.81
C TYR A 131 0.37 0.81 2.89
N GLY A 132 0.73 1.70 3.83
CA GLY A 132 1.46 1.39 5.04
C GLY A 132 2.98 1.44 4.91
N PHE A 133 3.51 2.01 3.81
CA PHE A 133 4.93 2.35 3.68
C PHE A 133 5.37 3.46 4.64
N MET A 134 4.42 4.25 5.13
CA MET A 134 4.68 5.33 6.09
C MET A 134 3.72 5.24 7.27
N GLY A 135 4.22 5.62 8.46
CA GLY A 135 3.41 5.76 9.66
C GLY A 135 2.57 7.05 9.65
N ARG A 136 1.74 7.22 10.69
CA ARG A 136 0.85 8.39 10.84
C ARG A 136 1.60 9.74 10.79
N HIS A 137 2.82 9.78 11.31
CA HIS A 137 3.65 10.98 11.36
C HIS A 137 4.58 11.14 10.15
N GLY A 138 4.46 10.28 9.12
CA GLY A 138 5.25 10.39 7.91
C GLY A 138 6.66 9.78 8.00
N GLN A 139 6.96 9.00 9.04
CA GLN A 139 8.16 8.18 9.08
C GLN A 139 7.99 6.92 8.23
N LEU A 140 9.05 6.47 7.58
CA LEU A 140 9.04 5.22 6.82
C LEU A 140 8.80 4.02 7.74
N ASN A 141 7.90 3.13 7.33
CA ASN A 141 7.63 1.86 7.99
C ASN A 141 8.46 0.76 7.33
N MET A 142 9.68 0.58 7.82
CA MET A 142 10.67 -0.34 7.25
C MET A 142 10.21 -1.81 7.28
N GLU A 143 9.45 -2.21 8.29
CA GLU A 143 8.90 -3.56 8.40
C GLU A 143 7.90 -3.84 7.27
N ASN A 144 6.97 -2.90 7.05
CA ASN A 144 5.97 -3.07 5.99
C ASN A 144 6.59 -2.92 4.59
N LEU A 145 7.59 -2.06 4.41
CA LEU A 145 8.38 -2.01 3.17
C LEU A 145 9.02 -3.36 2.84
N ARG A 146 9.69 -3.99 3.81
CA ARG A 146 10.26 -5.35 3.65
C ARG A 146 9.21 -6.37 3.30
N TYR A 147 8.10 -6.37 4.03
CA TYR A 147 7.01 -7.31 3.79
C TYR A 147 6.43 -7.17 2.38
N LYS A 148 6.05 -5.95 1.97
CA LYS A 148 5.42 -5.69 0.68
C LYS A 148 6.37 -5.94 -0.48
N LEU A 149 7.61 -5.44 -0.42
CA LEU A 149 8.59 -5.69 -1.47
C LEU A 149 9.01 -7.15 -1.52
N GLY A 150 9.13 -7.83 -0.36
CA GLY A 150 9.44 -9.26 -0.29
C GLY A 150 8.38 -10.15 -0.94
N MET A 151 7.11 -9.74 -0.96
CA MET A 151 6.06 -10.44 -1.70
C MET A 151 6.18 -10.30 -3.23
N ILE A 152 6.88 -9.26 -3.70
CA ILE A 152 6.91 -8.87 -5.12
C ILE A 152 8.24 -9.24 -5.78
N CYS A 153 9.35 -9.09 -5.06
CA CYS A 153 10.71 -9.25 -5.60
C CYS A 153 11.06 -10.70 -5.98
N GLY A 154 10.24 -11.69 -5.59
CA GLY A 154 10.50 -13.09 -5.88
C GLY A 154 11.80 -13.57 -5.25
N GLU A 155 12.79 -13.89 -6.10
CA GLU A 155 14.14 -14.29 -5.65
C GLU A 155 15.09 -13.12 -5.36
N GLU A 156 14.75 -11.90 -5.80
CA GLU A 156 15.58 -10.72 -5.53
C GLU A 156 15.43 -10.26 -4.08
N ASP A 157 16.54 -9.81 -3.48
CA ASP A 157 16.54 -9.30 -2.11
C ASP A 157 15.91 -7.89 -2.04
N PRO A 158 14.75 -7.72 -1.37
CA PRO A 158 14.10 -6.42 -1.26
C PRO A 158 14.95 -5.38 -0.52
N GLU A 159 15.94 -5.79 0.29
CA GLU A 159 16.81 -4.86 1.03
C GLU A 159 17.62 -3.93 0.12
N TYR A 160 17.95 -4.36 -1.10
CA TYR A 160 18.64 -3.50 -2.05
C TYR A 160 17.80 -2.26 -2.38
N TYR A 161 16.52 -2.46 -2.71
CA TYR A 161 15.59 -1.39 -3.06
C TYR A 161 15.24 -0.54 -1.84
N ILE A 162 15.09 -1.16 -0.68
CA ILE A 162 14.80 -0.46 0.57
C ILE A 162 15.95 0.48 0.93
N LYS A 163 17.20 0.00 0.94
CA LYS A 163 18.37 0.84 1.26
C LYS A 163 18.52 2.02 0.29
N THR A 164 18.13 1.82 -0.96
CA THR A 164 18.28 2.85 -2.01
C THR A 164 17.12 3.84 -2.01
N CYS A 165 15.89 3.39 -1.78
CA CYS A 165 14.68 4.20 -1.94
C CYS A 165 14.06 4.71 -0.63
N ALA A 166 14.31 4.05 0.49
CA ALA A 166 13.75 4.42 1.79
C ALA A 166 14.57 5.53 2.46
N VAL A 167 14.72 6.67 1.76
CA VAL A 167 15.47 7.84 2.21
C VAL A 167 14.52 8.89 2.80
N PRO A 168 14.61 9.22 4.09
CA PRO A 168 13.81 10.29 4.68
C PRO A 168 14.14 11.64 4.05
N GLY A 169 13.11 12.37 3.63
CA GLY A 169 13.19 13.78 3.23
C GLY A 169 12.97 14.73 4.41
N GLU A 170 13.10 16.04 4.14
CA GLU A 170 12.85 17.09 5.15
C GLU A 170 11.40 17.08 5.65
N TYR A 171 10.45 16.82 4.74
CA TYR A 171 9.03 16.73 5.04
C TYR A 171 8.45 15.36 4.66
N PRO A 172 7.33 14.94 5.29
CA PRO A 172 6.64 13.70 4.93
C PRO A 172 6.28 13.59 3.45
N VAL A 173 5.82 14.69 2.82
CA VAL A 173 5.48 14.71 1.40
C VAL A 173 6.70 14.39 0.54
N ASN A 174 7.84 15.03 0.79
CA ASN A 174 9.10 14.77 0.07
C ASN A 174 9.55 13.31 0.24
N THR A 175 9.39 12.75 1.44
CA THR A 175 9.71 11.34 1.72
C THR A 175 8.83 10.40 0.91
N ALA A 176 7.51 10.63 0.90
CA ALA A 176 6.56 9.83 0.13
C ALA A 176 6.87 9.91 -1.38
N PHE A 177 7.06 11.13 -1.89
CA PHE A 177 7.32 11.35 -3.31
C PHE A 177 8.65 10.70 -3.75
N GLY A 178 9.72 10.89 -2.97
CA GLY A 178 11.03 10.29 -3.23
C GLY A 178 10.98 8.76 -3.22
N LEU A 179 10.26 8.17 -2.27
CA LEU A 179 10.05 6.73 -2.19
C LEU A 179 9.35 6.19 -3.45
N TRP A 180 8.20 6.77 -3.83
CA TRP A 180 7.45 6.33 -5.02
C TRP A 180 8.26 6.45 -6.30
N ARG A 181 8.95 7.57 -6.49
CA ARG A 181 9.78 7.80 -7.68
C ARG A 181 10.93 6.80 -7.77
N CYS A 182 11.62 6.57 -6.67
CA CYS A 182 12.74 5.63 -6.65
C CYS A 182 12.27 4.21 -6.96
N LEU A 183 11.18 3.77 -6.35
CA LEU A 183 10.58 2.45 -6.62
C LEU A 183 10.14 2.33 -8.10
N ASP A 184 9.48 3.34 -8.67
CA ASP A 184 9.08 3.33 -10.08
C ASP A 184 10.28 3.24 -11.04
N ASN A 185 11.36 3.99 -10.76
CA ASN A 185 12.62 3.92 -11.50
C ASN A 185 13.29 2.54 -11.43
N HIS A 186 13.03 1.78 -10.37
CA HIS A 186 13.46 0.40 -10.22
C HIS A 186 12.48 -0.63 -10.78
N GLY A 187 11.40 -0.20 -11.45
CA GLY A 187 10.43 -1.07 -12.11
C GLY A 187 9.21 -1.44 -11.26
N PHE A 188 9.10 -0.92 -10.03
CA PHE A 188 7.92 -1.13 -9.19
C PHE A 188 6.84 -0.10 -9.52
N HIS A 189 6.10 -0.35 -10.60
CA HIS A 189 5.09 0.56 -11.14
C HIS A 189 3.76 0.53 -10.37
N PHE A 190 3.79 0.67 -9.04
CA PHE A 190 2.60 0.63 -8.18
C PHE A 190 1.50 1.59 -8.64
N LEU A 191 1.84 2.81 -9.05
CA LEU A 191 0.87 3.83 -9.46
C LEU A 191 0.17 3.47 -10.78
N LYS A 192 0.85 2.76 -11.69
CA LYS A 192 0.24 2.28 -12.94
C LYS A 192 -0.78 1.18 -12.70
N GLU A 193 -0.63 0.42 -11.60
CA GLU A 193 -1.60 -0.60 -11.22
C GLU A 193 -2.86 -0.03 -10.57
N CYS A 194 -2.87 1.28 -10.24
CA CYS A 194 -4.03 1.97 -9.67
C CYS A 194 -5.02 2.48 -10.74
N LEU A 195 -4.54 2.72 -11.96
CA LEU A 195 -5.26 3.33 -13.09
C LEU A 195 -5.85 2.26 -14.01
#